data_AF-A0A947MQ23-F1
#
_entry.id   AF-A0A947MQ23-F1
#
_cell.length_a   1.000
_cell.length_b   1.000
_cell.length_c   1.000
_cell.angle_alpha   90.00
_cell.angle_beta   90.00
_cell.angle_gamma   90.00
#
_symmetry.space_group_name_H-M   'P 1'
#
loop_
_entity.id
_entity.type
_entity.pdbx_description
1 polymer ?
#
loop_
_entity_poly.entity_id
_entity_poly.type
_entity_poly.pdbx_seq_one_letter_code
_entity_poly.pdbx_strand_id
1 'polypeptide(L)'
;MNAVSALSKLLPSPKSLARVVASAALLAPIARADAPWNPLTEQAVNEKGICAALAESSPVREYYDLTCQKGRGEYLGRNDYRCTPKGELVDFEKQCNDQPVLACGFVAAAAKGAAPAGLSRMFEGLLLSHDRALTAKVIHLPKANQYIAGSCLEEENYRYTKALDGLGVVGTPEQGKVVMALIDSPEKLADIGAEERLQIVRALWGMGAKEQTAAAMSLLDMAHIQRYPGREFREMLLMAMAEWGAADAEALCEQNLRDIKDEADLGACMLYLARRGKQDAVKSMIRQVERARDPGLQAIGILGGKDALAFLTGLRDQEGEGPAYMARDVALVNAGDKKAWKDVEATLNRNARPDRQVLAQLGYLSTNPAAAKQAVKFLQGKAKAWQKENLEMYGLSVAIRTQLGDASAIPDVIRLLEGPDESTRVTVGKAIGGDFGNVWSSMPGFGLVAEKALIPALAEAHSNEANKGHREMFGRALVNVRAAVALRGK
;
A
#
# COMPACT_ATOMS: atom_id res chain seq x y z
N MET A 1 23.93 -44.58 17.29
CA MET A 1 22.65 -44.95 17.91
C MET A 1 21.65 -43.85 17.59
N ASN A 2 20.78 -44.08 16.59
CA ASN A 2 19.97 -43.04 15.95
C ASN A 2 18.66 -42.81 16.72
N ALA A 3 18.22 -41.55 16.81
CA ALA A 3 17.00 -41.08 17.48
C ALA A 3 15.71 -41.82 17.05
N VAL A 4 15.73 -42.48 15.89
CA VAL A 4 14.65 -43.35 15.38
C VAL A 4 14.42 -44.59 16.25
N SER A 5 15.46 -45.10 16.92
CA SER A 5 15.37 -46.27 17.83
C SER A 5 14.78 -45.94 19.19
N ALA A 6 14.86 -44.67 19.62
CA ALA A 6 14.30 -44.21 20.89
C ALA A 6 12.78 -44.00 20.79
N LEU A 7 12.27 -43.58 19.63
CA LEU A 7 10.85 -43.27 19.42
C LEU A 7 9.95 -44.50 19.26
N SER A 8 10.49 -45.65 18.82
CA SER A 8 9.70 -46.88 18.66
C SER A 8 9.29 -47.52 19.99
N LYS A 9 9.90 -47.13 21.12
CA LYS A 9 9.61 -47.67 22.45
C LYS A 9 8.52 -46.90 23.21
N LEU A 10 8.10 -45.73 22.73
CA LEU A 10 7.20 -44.82 23.45
C LEU A 10 5.75 -44.81 22.94
N LEU A 11 5.39 -45.58 21.90
CA LEU A 11 4.06 -45.54 21.29
C LEU A 11 3.42 -46.94 21.22
N PRO A 12 2.22 -47.15 21.83
CA PRO A 12 1.75 -48.49 22.17
C PRO A 12 0.95 -49.22 21.07
N SER A 13 0.87 -48.70 19.84
CA SER A 13 0.26 -49.48 18.75
C SER A 13 0.64 -49.02 17.33
N PRO A 14 0.64 -49.94 16.34
CA PRO A 14 0.83 -49.62 14.92
C PRO A 14 -0.18 -48.60 14.37
N LYS A 15 -1.37 -48.49 14.97
CA LYS A 15 -2.41 -47.53 14.56
C LYS A 15 -2.10 -46.09 15.00
N SER A 16 -1.25 -45.90 15.99
CA SER A 16 -0.80 -44.59 16.47
C SER A 16 0.25 -43.97 15.55
N LEU A 17 1.13 -44.81 14.98
CA LEU A 17 2.14 -44.41 14.00
C LEU A 17 1.50 -43.95 12.67
N ALA A 18 0.46 -44.64 12.22
CA ALA A 18 -0.29 -44.26 11.03
C ALA A 18 -1.01 -42.89 11.18
N ARG A 19 -1.44 -42.51 12.39
CA ARG A 19 -2.02 -41.18 12.65
C ARG A 19 -0.98 -40.08 12.75
N VAL A 20 0.21 -40.34 13.29
CA VAL A 20 1.31 -39.35 13.30
C VAL A 20 1.87 -39.13 11.90
N VAL A 21 1.99 -40.18 11.09
CA VAL A 21 2.39 -40.09 9.68
C VAL A 21 1.28 -39.45 8.82
N ALA A 22 0.00 -39.68 9.13
CA ALA A 22 -1.11 -39.01 8.43
C ALA A 22 -1.25 -37.52 8.82
N SER A 23 -0.94 -37.14 10.07
CA SER A 23 -0.89 -35.73 10.47
C SER A 23 0.34 -35.00 9.92
N ALA A 24 1.46 -35.69 9.70
CA ALA A 24 2.60 -35.16 8.95
C ALA A 24 2.31 -35.06 7.43
N ALA A 25 1.45 -35.92 6.89
CA ALA A 25 0.97 -35.85 5.50
C ALA A 25 -0.14 -34.82 5.27
N LEU A 26 -0.81 -34.32 6.32
CA LEU A 26 -1.75 -33.21 6.25
C LEU A 26 -1.08 -31.83 6.41
N LEU A 27 0.22 -31.80 6.72
CA LEU A 27 1.09 -30.62 6.57
C LEU A 27 1.75 -30.53 5.17
N ALA A 28 1.35 -31.42 4.24
CA ALA A 28 1.86 -31.45 2.87
C ALA A 28 1.21 -30.51 1.82
N PRO A 29 0.17 -29.69 2.05
CA PRO A 29 -0.43 -28.91 0.96
C PRO A 29 0.21 -27.52 0.78
N ILE A 30 1.50 -27.48 0.43
CA ILE A 30 2.02 -26.53 -0.58
C ILE A 30 2.92 -27.30 -1.58
N ALA A 31 2.68 -28.61 -1.74
CA ALA A 31 3.25 -29.40 -2.82
C ALA A 31 2.48 -29.10 -4.12
N ARG A 32 2.83 -27.97 -4.76
CA ARG A 32 2.72 -27.70 -6.21
C ARG A 32 3.47 -26.43 -6.66
N ALA A 33 4.54 -26.11 -5.95
CA ALA A 33 5.65 -25.29 -6.46
C ALA A 33 6.85 -26.23 -6.62
N ASP A 34 6.84 -27.07 -7.67
CA ASP A 34 7.75 -28.20 -7.86
C ASP A 34 9.16 -27.78 -8.34
N ALA A 35 9.85 -26.98 -7.55
CA ALA A 35 11.30 -27.09 -7.44
C ALA A 35 11.61 -27.33 -5.96
N PRO A 36 12.02 -28.55 -5.56
CA PRO A 36 12.43 -28.80 -4.19
C PRO A 36 13.62 -27.88 -3.91
N TRP A 37 13.40 -26.91 -3.02
CA TRP A 37 14.47 -26.12 -2.45
C TRP A 37 15.44 -27.09 -1.78
N ASN A 38 16.65 -27.19 -2.32
CA ASN A 38 17.73 -27.90 -1.66
C ASN A 38 18.38 -26.89 -0.71
N PRO A 39 18.13 -26.94 0.61
CA PRO A 39 18.76 -26.02 1.54
C PRO A 39 20.28 -26.11 1.40
N LEU A 40 20.95 -24.97 1.41
CA LEU A 40 22.40 -24.92 1.40
C LEU A 40 22.92 -25.66 2.63
N THR A 41 23.63 -26.77 2.43
CA THR A 41 24.18 -27.56 3.54
C THR A 41 25.68 -27.30 3.67
N GLU A 42 26.19 -27.38 4.90
CA GLU A 42 27.62 -27.35 5.17
C GLU A 42 28.37 -28.43 4.36
N GLN A 43 27.74 -29.61 4.20
CA GLN A 43 28.23 -30.67 3.33
C GLN A 43 28.36 -30.22 1.87
N ALA A 44 27.33 -29.60 1.29
CA ALA A 44 27.37 -29.11 -0.09
C ALA A 44 28.44 -28.03 -0.29
N VAL A 45 28.60 -27.14 0.69
CA VAL A 45 29.64 -26.10 0.70
C VAL A 45 31.04 -26.73 0.75
N ASN A 46 31.24 -27.74 1.59
CA ASN A 46 32.53 -28.42 1.72
C ASN A 46 32.86 -29.28 0.48
N GLU A 47 31.87 -29.92 -0.13
CA GLU A 47 32.06 -30.80 -1.30
C GLU A 47 32.28 -30.01 -2.60
N LYS A 48 31.55 -28.90 -2.78
CA LYS A 48 31.47 -28.19 -4.07
C LYS A 48 32.05 -26.78 -4.02
N GLY A 49 32.45 -26.32 -2.85
CA GLY A 49 32.72 -24.93 -2.58
C GLY A 49 31.42 -24.12 -2.44
N ILE A 50 31.48 -23.06 -1.64
CA ILE A 50 30.32 -22.21 -1.33
C ILE A 50 29.62 -21.67 -2.59
N CYS A 51 30.39 -21.38 -3.65
CA CYS A 51 29.88 -20.86 -4.91
C CYS A 51 28.92 -21.81 -5.64
N ALA A 52 29.37 -23.05 -5.88
CA ALA A 52 28.57 -24.04 -6.61
C ALA A 52 27.41 -24.53 -5.75
N ALA A 53 27.63 -24.67 -4.44
CA ALA A 53 26.59 -25.01 -3.49
C ALA A 53 25.46 -23.97 -3.50
N LEU A 54 25.79 -22.67 -3.46
CA LEU A 54 24.82 -21.57 -3.50
C LEU A 54 24.05 -21.53 -4.83
N ALA A 55 24.73 -21.70 -5.96
CA ALA A 55 24.11 -21.70 -7.28
C ALA A 55 23.11 -22.85 -7.47
N GLU A 56 23.43 -24.05 -6.95
CA GLU A 56 22.57 -25.22 -7.03
C GLU A 56 21.38 -25.17 -6.05
N SER A 57 21.59 -24.61 -4.86
CA SER A 57 20.56 -24.45 -3.81
C SER A 57 19.62 -23.28 -4.06
N SER A 58 19.98 -22.34 -4.95
CA SER A 58 19.25 -21.10 -5.12
C SER A 58 17.85 -21.34 -5.69
N PRO A 59 16.78 -20.87 -5.00
CA PRO A 59 15.41 -20.97 -5.50
C PRO A 59 15.18 -20.12 -6.76
N VAL A 60 16.12 -19.23 -7.08
CA VAL A 60 16.07 -18.36 -8.26
C VAL A 60 16.97 -18.83 -9.40
N ARG A 61 17.58 -20.02 -9.35
CA ARG A 61 18.50 -20.53 -10.40
C ARG A 61 17.90 -20.64 -11.80
N GLU A 62 16.56 -20.74 -11.87
CA GLU A 62 15.79 -20.70 -13.13
C GLU A 62 15.79 -19.29 -13.75
N TYR A 63 15.95 -18.27 -12.91
CA TYR A 63 15.89 -16.86 -13.28
C TYR A 63 17.27 -16.18 -13.26
N TYR A 64 18.23 -16.68 -12.47
CA TYR A 64 19.57 -16.09 -12.36
C TYR A 64 20.68 -17.13 -12.55
N ASP A 65 21.76 -16.73 -13.21
CA ASP A 65 23.07 -17.35 -13.10
C ASP A 65 23.82 -16.72 -11.95
N LEU A 66 24.13 -17.52 -10.93
CA LEU A 66 25.05 -17.14 -9.86
C LEU A 66 26.46 -17.52 -10.28
N THR A 67 27.25 -16.51 -10.69
CA THR A 67 28.62 -16.72 -11.16
C THR A 67 29.60 -16.21 -10.10
N CYS A 68 30.48 -17.09 -9.62
CA CYS A 68 31.55 -16.62 -8.73
C CYS A 68 32.62 -15.87 -9.52
N GLN A 69 32.91 -14.66 -9.08
CA GLN A 69 34.07 -13.90 -9.48
C GLN A 69 35.18 -14.20 -8.45
N LYS A 70 36.42 -14.35 -8.94
CA LYS A 70 37.56 -14.88 -8.16
C LYS A 70 37.71 -14.19 -6.78
N GLY A 71 37.23 -14.86 -5.73
CA GLY A 71 37.41 -14.44 -4.35
C GLY A 71 38.84 -14.66 -3.86
N ARG A 72 39.33 -13.75 -3.03
CA ARG A 72 40.60 -13.90 -2.31
C ARG A 72 40.36 -14.67 -1.00
N GLY A 73 40.44 -16.01 -1.04
CA GLY A 73 40.48 -16.85 0.18
C GLY A 73 39.14 -17.32 0.74
N GLU A 74 39.12 -17.73 2.01
CA GLU A 74 38.02 -18.40 2.74
C GLU A 74 36.78 -17.53 3.03
N TYR A 75 36.79 -16.26 2.59
CA TYR A 75 35.70 -15.31 2.83
C TYR A 75 35.21 -14.70 1.53
N LEU A 76 33.89 -14.57 1.41
CA LEU A 76 33.23 -13.98 0.25
C LEU A 76 33.08 -12.46 0.42
N GLY A 77 33.62 -11.69 -0.52
CA GLY A 77 33.53 -10.23 -0.60
C GLY A 77 32.57 -9.69 -1.66
N ARG A 78 32.40 -8.35 -1.67
CA ARG A 78 31.47 -7.53 -2.48
C ARG A 78 31.49 -7.77 -4.01
N ASN A 79 32.52 -8.43 -4.53
CA ASN A 79 32.68 -8.70 -5.96
C ASN A 79 32.87 -10.20 -6.24
N ASP A 80 32.55 -11.08 -5.28
CA ASP A 80 32.83 -12.51 -5.44
C ASP A 80 31.66 -13.26 -6.07
N TYR A 81 30.50 -12.60 -6.23
CA TYR A 81 29.37 -13.11 -7.00
C TYR A 81 28.85 -12.07 -8.00
N ARG A 82 28.47 -12.56 -9.17
CA ARG A 82 27.63 -11.85 -10.12
C ARG A 82 26.37 -12.66 -10.35
N CYS A 83 25.24 -12.11 -9.93
CA CYS A 83 23.92 -12.59 -10.35
C CYS A 83 23.64 -12.03 -11.73
N THR A 84 23.60 -12.88 -12.74
CA THR A 84 23.21 -12.48 -14.10
C THR A 84 21.79 -12.96 -14.35
N PRO A 85 20.83 -12.09 -14.68
CA PRO A 85 19.47 -12.52 -15.02
C PRO A 85 19.45 -13.45 -16.25
N LYS A 86 18.44 -14.33 -16.34
CA LYS A 86 18.18 -15.26 -17.45
C LYS A 86 16.83 -15.00 -18.10
N GLY A 87 16.71 -15.33 -19.39
CA GLY A 87 15.43 -15.39 -20.10
C GLY A 87 14.58 -14.14 -19.92
N GLU A 88 13.30 -14.31 -19.57
CA GLU A 88 12.32 -13.24 -19.37
C GLU A 88 12.75 -12.22 -18.30
N LEU A 89 13.61 -12.60 -17.35
CA LEU A 89 14.13 -11.68 -16.35
C LEU A 89 15.15 -10.70 -16.94
N VAL A 90 15.93 -11.10 -17.95
CA VAL A 90 16.83 -10.14 -18.65
C VAL A 90 16.00 -9.03 -19.27
N ASP A 91 14.87 -9.40 -19.87
CA ASP A 91 13.98 -8.44 -20.51
C ASP A 91 13.22 -7.61 -19.46
N PHE A 92 12.82 -8.21 -18.33
CA PHE A 92 12.28 -7.49 -17.18
C PHE A 92 13.29 -6.49 -16.60
N GLU A 93 14.52 -6.90 -16.28
CA GLU A 93 15.55 -6.03 -15.73
C GLU A 93 15.96 -4.94 -16.72
N LYS A 94 15.95 -5.22 -18.04
CA LYS A 94 16.12 -4.18 -19.06
C LYS A 94 14.95 -3.19 -19.10
N GLN A 95 13.71 -3.67 -18.97
CA GLN A 95 12.51 -2.83 -18.96
C GLN A 95 12.38 -2.02 -17.66
N CYS A 96 12.82 -2.59 -16.55
CA CYS A 96 12.72 -2.01 -15.22
C CYS A 96 13.95 -1.20 -14.83
N ASN A 97 15.13 -1.47 -15.38
CA ASN A 97 16.42 -0.86 -15.02
C ASN A 97 16.57 -0.65 -13.48
N ASP A 98 17.38 0.32 -13.05
CA ASP A 98 17.39 0.83 -11.67
C ASP A 98 16.13 1.69 -11.36
N GLN A 99 14.95 1.32 -11.87
CA GLN A 99 13.68 1.99 -11.57
C GLN A 99 12.81 1.21 -10.57
N PRO A 100 12.03 1.93 -9.74
CA PRO A 100 10.98 1.31 -8.93
C PRO A 100 10.04 0.47 -9.78
N VAL A 101 9.50 -0.60 -9.20
CA VAL A 101 8.55 -1.53 -9.84
C VAL A 101 7.40 -0.79 -10.49
N LEU A 102 6.87 0.21 -9.80
CA LEU A 102 5.75 1.04 -10.24
C LEU A 102 6.05 1.85 -11.51
N ALA A 103 7.31 2.02 -11.90
CA ALA A 103 7.72 2.64 -13.17
C ALA A 103 7.94 1.63 -14.31
N CYS A 104 7.81 0.32 -14.06
CA CYS A 104 8.06 -0.70 -15.06
C CYS A 104 6.83 -1.02 -15.91
N GLY A 105 7.02 -1.25 -17.21
CA GLY A 105 5.93 -1.62 -18.14
C GLY A 105 5.17 -2.89 -17.76
N PHE A 106 5.75 -3.79 -16.96
CA PHE A 106 5.05 -4.99 -16.49
C PHE A 106 3.83 -4.67 -15.59
N VAL A 107 3.83 -3.53 -14.87
CA VAL A 107 2.75 -3.18 -13.91
C VAL A 107 1.41 -3.07 -14.65
N ALA A 108 1.42 -2.43 -15.81
CA ALA A 108 0.25 -2.32 -16.67
C ALA A 108 -0.27 -3.70 -17.11
N ALA A 109 0.63 -4.63 -17.47
CA ALA A 109 0.26 -5.99 -17.85
C ALA A 109 -0.28 -6.80 -16.66
N ALA A 110 0.37 -6.71 -15.50
CA ALA A 110 -0.03 -7.40 -14.28
C ALA A 110 -1.38 -6.93 -13.76
N ALA A 111 -1.63 -5.62 -13.74
CA ALA A 111 -2.91 -5.05 -13.33
C ALA A 111 -4.08 -5.48 -14.24
N LYS A 112 -3.81 -5.75 -15.52
CA LYS A 112 -4.77 -6.31 -16.48
C LYS A 112 -4.92 -7.85 -16.36
N GLY A 113 -4.21 -8.51 -15.43
CA GLY A 113 -4.22 -9.95 -15.27
C GLY A 113 -3.43 -10.72 -16.33
N ALA A 114 -2.57 -10.04 -17.08
CA ALA A 114 -1.79 -10.60 -18.19
C ALA A 114 -0.32 -10.85 -17.84
N ALA A 115 0.08 -10.72 -16.57
CA ALA A 115 1.46 -11.01 -16.17
C ALA A 115 1.80 -12.50 -16.32
N PRO A 116 2.95 -12.85 -16.92
CA PRO A 116 3.44 -14.22 -16.95
C PRO A 116 3.54 -14.82 -15.54
N ALA A 117 3.12 -16.09 -15.41
CA ALA A 117 3.28 -16.85 -14.16
C ALA A 117 4.76 -16.95 -13.72
N GLY A 118 5.71 -16.87 -14.66
CA GLY A 118 7.15 -16.85 -14.38
C GLY A 118 7.60 -15.65 -13.55
N LEU A 119 7.07 -14.44 -13.80
CA LEU A 119 7.41 -13.23 -13.03
C LEU A 119 6.91 -13.32 -11.58
N SER A 120 5.77 -13.99 -11.37
CA SER A 120 5.23 -14.23 -10.03
C SER A 120 6.15 -15.11 -9.20
N ARG A 121 6.56 -16.25 -9.76
CA ARG A 121 7.49 -17.20 -9.14
C ARG A 121 8.88 -16.60 -8.93
N MET A 122 9.29 -15.68 -9.80
CA MET A 122 10.53 -14.94 -9.67
C MET A 122 10.51 -14.01 -8.44
N PHE A 123 9.45 -13.23 -8.23
CA PHE A 123 9.32 -12.40 -7.02
C PHE A 123 9.26 -13.24 -5.75
N GLU A 124 8.52 -14.37 -5.78
CA GLU A 124 8.52 -15.34 -4.69
C GLU A 124 9.93 -15.89 -4.43
N GLY A 125 10.64 -16.31 -5.48
CA GLY A 125 12.01 -16.81 -5.39
C GLY A 125 12.99 -15.77 -4.84
N LEU A 126 12.88 -14.51 -5.26
CA LEU A 126 13.70 -13.40 -4.76
C LEU A 126 13.47 -13.16 -3.26
N LEU A 127 12.24 -13.27 -2.78
CA LEU A 127 11.94 -13.17 -1.35
C LEU A 127 12.44 -14.38 -0.58
N LEU A 128 12.32 -15.58 -1.15
CA LEU A 128 12.78 -16.84 -0.54
C LEU A 128 14.31 -16.99 -0.55
N SER A 129 15.03 -16.32 -1.46
CA SER A 129 16.50 -16.30 -1.49
C SER A 129 17.12 -15.36 -0.45
N HIS A 130 16.33 -14.45 0.14
CA HIS A 130 16.77 -13.61 1.26
C HIS A 130 16.74 -14.43 2.56
N ASP A 131 17.79 -15.22 2.80
CA ASP A 131 17.99 -15.84 4.12
C ASP A 131 18.36 -14.77 5.15
N ARG A 132 17.38 -14.37 5.97
CA ARG A 132 17.58 -13.38 7.06
C ARG A 132 18.70 -13.77 8.02
N ALA A 133 18.92 -15.06 8.29
CA ALA A 133 20.01 -15.47 9.17
C ALA A 133 21.38 -15.24 8.52
N LEU A 134 21.45 -15.32 7.18
CA LEU A 134 22.63 -14.98 6.40
C LEU A 134 22.81 -13.45 6.32
N THR A 135 21.75 -12.69 6.02
CA THR A 135 21.78 -11.21 6.02
C THR A 135 22.16 -10.64 7.39
N ALA A 136 21.61 -11.17 8.48
CA ALA A 136 21.96 -10.78 9.85
C ALA A 136 23.43 -11.09 10.20
N LYS A 137 23.98 -12.21 9.71
CA LYS A 137 25.41 -12.54 9.85
C LYS A 137 26.32 -11.58 9.07
N VAL A 138 25.88 -11.08 7.92
CA VAL A 138 26.59 -10.06 7.12
C VAL A 138 26.54 -8.67 7.78
N ILE A 139 25.45 -8.35 8.48
CA ILE A 139 25.25 -7.06 9.18
C ILE A 139 26.12 -6.91 10.44
N HIS A 140 26.56 -8.02 11.07
CA HIS A 140 27.46 -7.99 12.23
C HIS A 140 28.94 -7.72 11.92
N LEU A 141 29.26 -7.27 10.70
CA LEU A 141 30.60 -6.78 10.38
C LEU A 141 30.88 -5.45 11.11
N PRO A 142 32.11 -5.23 11.61
CA PRO A 142 32.52 -3.98 12.25
C PRO A 142 32.18 -2.76 11.37
N LYS A 143 31.86 -1.60 11.96
CA LYS A 143 31.43 -0.37 11.27
C LYS A 143 32.30 0.05 10.06
N ALA A 144 33.60 -0.25 10.09
CA ALA A 144 34.53 0.00 8.98
C ALA A 144 34.28 -0.88 7.73
N ASN A 145 33.63 -2.04 7.91
CA ASN A 145 33.30 -3.01 6.87
C ASN A 145 31.83 -2.91 6.40
N GLN A 146 30.98 -2.18 7.13
CA GLN A 146 29.59 -1.90 6.72
C GLN A 146 29.54 -1.04 5.45
N TYR A 147 30.55 -0.21 5.20
CA TYR A 147 30.72 0.55 3.95
C TYR A 147 31.02 -0.35 2.73
N ILE A 148 31.48 -1.58 2.97
CA ILE A 148 31.83 -2.58 1.96
C ILE A 148 30.66 -3.54 1.72
N ALA A 149 29.94 -3.95 2.77
CA ALA A 149 28.69 -4.72 2.63
C ALA A 149 27.50 -3.88 2.13
N GLY A 150 27.56 -2.55 2.32
CA GLY A 150 26.48 -1.61 2.03
C GLY A 150 25.91 -1.70 0.61
N SER A 151 26.71 -1.87 -0.45
CA SER A 151 26.10 -1.88 -1.80
C SER A 151 25.54 -3.21 -2.27
N CYS A 152 26.03 -4.34 -1.75
CA CYS A 152 25.39 -5.63 -2.03
C CYS A 152 24.05 -5.69 -1.29
N LEU A 153 24.02 -5.19 -0.05
CA LEU A 153 22.79 -5.07 0.74
C LEU A 153 21.85 -3.97 0.20
N GLU A 154 22.35 -2.88 -0.39
CA GLU A 154 21.51 -1.90 -1.08
C GLU A 154 20.88 -2.48 -2.35
N GLU A 155 21.65 -3.20 -3.18
CA GLU A 155 21.10 -3.90 -4.36
C GLU A 155 20.14 -5.04 -3.96
N GLU A 156 20.42 -5.77 -2.89
CA GLU A 156 19.56 -6.83 -2.35
C GLU A 156 18.29 -6.25 -1.71
N ASN A 157 18.38 -5.25 -0.84
CA ASN A 157 17.23 -4.55 -0.26
C ASN A 157 16.37 -3.90 -1.36
N TYR A 158 17.01 -3.39 -2.41
CA TYR A 158 16.32 -2.87 -3.58
C TYR A 158 15.59 -3.99 -4.35
N ARG A 159 16.21 -5.16 -4.54
CA ARG A 159 15.54 -6.32 -5.15
C ARG A 159 14.44 -6.91 -4.27
N TYR A 160 14.61 -6.86 -2.95
CA TYR A 160 13.62 -7.30 -1.96
C TYR A 160 12.39 -6.40 -1.96
N THR A 161 12.58 -5.08 -1.90
CA THR A 161 11.49 -4.09 -2.02
C THR A 161 10.81 -4.20 -3.38
N LYS A 162 11.56 -4.39 -4.47
CA LYS A 162 11.01 -4.71 -5.78
C LYS A 162 10.17 -5.99 -5.79
N ALA A 163 10.61 -7.03 -5.09
CA ALA A 163 9.87 -8.28 -5.03
C ALA A 163 8.55 -8.13 -4.27
N LEU A 164 8.56 -7.40 -3.15
CA LEU A 164 7.34 -7.08 -2.40
C LEU A 164 6.35 -6.27 -3.24
N ASP A 165 6.79 -5.19 -3.87
CA ASP A 165 5.96 -4.38 -4.77
C ASP A 165 5.40 -5.22 -5.91
N GLY A 166 6.24 -6.06 -6.52
CA GLY A 166 5.86 -6.98 -7.57
C GLY A 166 4.76 -7.95 -7.13
N LEU A 167 4.87 -8.55 -5.95
CA LEU A 167 3.83 -9.42 -5.39
C LEU A 167 2.52 -8.67 -5.13
N GLY A 168 2.60 -7.45 -4.61
CA GLY A 168 1.43 -6.58 -4.43
C GLY A 168 0.71 -6.28 -5.74
N VAL A 169 1.48 -5.98 -6.78
CA VAL A 169 0.99 -5.69 -8.12
C VAL A 169 0.35 -6.92 -8.77
N VAL A 170 0.86 -8.14 -8.55
CA VAL A 170 0.27 -9.34 -9.16
C VAL A 170 -0.96 -9.82 -8.39
N GLY A 171 -0.91 -9.87 -7.05
CA GLY A 171 -2.09 -9.96 -6.19
C GLY A 171 -2.84 -11.31 -6.14
N THR A 172 -2.22 -12.43 -6.51
CA THR A 172 -2.86 -13.76 -6.43
C THR A 172 -3.03 -14.23 -4.97
N PRO A 173 -3.99 -15.12 -4.67
CA PRO A 173 -4.11 -15.73 -3.34
C PRO A 173 -2.83 -16.44 -2.87
N GLU A 174 -2.12 -17.13 -3.76
CA GLU A 174 -0.89 -17.86 -3.47
C GLU A 174 0.24 -16.91 -3.05
N GLN A 175 0.39 -15.78 -3.75
CA GLN A 175 1.36 -14.74 -3.42
C GLN A 175 1.03 -14.04 -2.10
N GLY A 176 -0.26 -13.92 -1.78
CA GLY A 176 -0.71 -13.52 -0.46
C GLY A 176 -0.06 -14.37 0.63
N LYS A 177 -0.06 -15.71 0.47
CA LYS A 177 0.58 -16.62 1.44
C LYS A 177 2.09 -16.38 1.58
N VAL A 178 2.78 -16.00 0.51
CA VAL A 178 4.22 -15.70 0.54
C VAL A 178 4.49 -14.41 1.31
N VAL A 179 3.72 -13.34 1.06
CA VAL A 179 3.84 -12.09 1.84
C VAL A 179 3.47 -12.33 3.31
N MET A 180 2.44 -13.15 3.56
CA MET A 180 2.05 -13.54 4.92
C MET A 180 3.15 -14.28 5.68
N ALA A 181 3.92 -15.14 5.02
CA ALA A 181 5.03 -15.85 5.65
C ALA A 181 6.17 -14.92 6.10
N LEU A 182 6.26 -13.70 5.55
CA LEU A 182 7.25 -12.70 5.97
C LEU A 182 6.88 -11.99 7.28
N ILE A 183 5.62 -12.10 7.70
CA ILE A 183 5.01 -11.40 8.84
C ILE A 183 4.28 -12.33 9.80
N ASP A 184 4.55 -13.64 9.70
CA ASP A 184 3.89 -14.69 10.48
C ASP A 184 4.20 -14.64 11.99
N SER A 185 5.10 -13.74 12.43
CA SER A 185 5.28 -13.42 13.84
C SER A 185 5.68 -11.95 14.09
N PRO A 186 5.26 -11.36 15.23
CA PRO A 186 5.69 -10.02 15.65
C PRO A 186 7.22 -9.89 15.78
N GLU A 187 7.91 -10.93 16.25
CA GLU A 187 9.37 -10.93 16.40
C GLU A 187 10.06 -10.78 15.04
N LYS A 188 9.56 -11.49 14.02
CA LYS A 188 10.07 -11.36 12.66
C LYS A 188 9.80 -9.99 12.07
N LEU A 189 8.69 -9.34 12.43
CA LEU A 189 8.41 -7.96 11.99
C LEU A 189 9.36 -6.96 12.62
N ALA A 190 9.64 -7.10 13.92
CA ALA A 190 10.51 -6.20 14.69
C ALA A 190 11.92 -6.03 14.07
N ASP A 191 12.44 -7.07 13.42
CA ASP A 191 13.76 -7.07 12.78
C ASP A 191 13.78 -6.48 11.37
N ILE A 192 12.62 -6.14 10.79
CA ILE A 192 12.50 -5.54 9.45
C ILE A 192 12.61 -4.02 9.52
N GLY A 193 13.31 -3.40 8.56
CA GLY A 193 13.37 -1.93 8.41
C GLY A 193 12.02 -1.29 8.06
N ALA A 194 11.91 0.03 8.26
CA ALA A 194 10.66 0.75 8.07
C ALA A 194 10.18 0.75 6.60
N GLU A 195 11.12 0.82 5.65
CA GLU A 195 10.82 0.81 4.22
C GLU A 195 10.25 -0.54 3.78
N GLU A 196 10.87 -1.64 4.19
CA GLU A 196 10.42 -2.99 3.85
C GLU A 196 9.03 -3.28 4.44
N ARG A 197 8.73 -2.77 5.63
CA ARG A 197 7.38 -2.86 6.21
C ARG A 197 6.36 -2.04 5.43
N LEU A 198 6.72 -0.83 4.99
CA LEU A 198 5.88 -0.05 4.09
C LEU A 198 5.59 -0.82 2.80
N GLN A 199 6.59 -1.46 2.22
CA GLN A 199 6.39 -2.29 1.02
C GLN A 199 5.53 -3.52 1.30
N ILE A 200 5.65 -4.15 2.48
CA ILE A 200 4.73 -5.23 2.88
C ILE A 200 3.29 -4.71 2.98
N VAL A 201 3.07 -3.56 3.61
CA VAL A 201 1.74 -2.96 3.72
C VAL A 201 1.18 -2.59 2.35
N ARG A 202 1.98 -1.98 1.47
CA ARG A 202 1.61 -1.70 0.08
C ARG A 202 1.29 -2.97 -0.70
N ALA A 203 2.06 -4.03 -0.49
CA ALA A 203 1.83 -5.30 -1.15
C ALA A 203 0.50 -5.92 -0.71
N LEU A 204 0.25 -5.96 0.60
CA LEU A 204 -1.02 -6.39 1.18
C LEU A 204 -2.18 -5.51 0.69
N TRP A 205 -1.96 -4.20 0.56
CA TRP A 205 -2.96 -3.28 0.01
C TRP A 205 -3.30 -3.60 -1.45
N GLY A 206 -2.29 -3.74 -2.31
CA GLY A 206 -2.45 -4.11 -3.72
C GLY A 206 -3.15 -5.47 -3.92
N MET A 207 -2.97 -6.40 -2.99
CA MET A 207 -3.66 -7.70 -2.97
C MET A 207 -5.17 -7.60 -2.66
N GLY A 208 -5.61 -6.52 -2.02
CA GLY A 208 -7.00 -6.27 -1.59
C GLY A 208 -7.41 -7.04 -0.32
N ALA A 209 -8.63 -6.79 0.16
CA ALA A 209 -9.18 -7.46 1.34
C ALA A 209 -9.37 -8.94 1.06
N LYS A 210 -8.56 -9.78 1.69
CA LYS A 210 -8.82 -11.21 1.88
C LYS A 210 -8.75 -11.48 3.38
N GLU A 211 -9.36 -12.56 3.85
CA GLU A 211 -9.31 -12.97 5.26
C GLU A 211 -7.86 -13.05 5.78
N GLN A 212 -6.95 -13.49 4.89
CA GLN A 212 -5.51 -13.53 5.12
C GLN A 212 -4.91 -12.13 5.34
N THR A 213 -5.33 -11.12 4.56
CA THR A 213 -4.85 -9.74 4.67
C THR A 213 -5.30 -9.07 5.97
N ALA A 214 -6.48 -9.40 6.48
CA ALA A 214 -6.94 -8.90 7.77
C ALA A 214 -6.12 -9.49 8.94
N ALA A 215 -5.84 -10.81 8.90
CA ALA A 215 -4.96 -11.48 9.87
C ALA A 215 -3.51 -10.96 9.82
N ALA A 216 -3.04 -10.59 8.62
CA ALA A 216 -1.75 -9.93 8.40
C ALA A 216 -1.62 -8.65 9.21
N MET A 217 -2.66 -7.82 9.13
CA MET A 217 -2.66 -6.49 9.69
C MET A 217 -2.82 -6.52 11.21
N SER A 218 -3.49 -7.53 11.78
CA SER A 218 -3.48 -7.72 13.24
C SER A 218 -2.09 -8.05 13.80
N LEU A 219 -1.20 -8.63 12.99
CA LEU A 219 0.20 -8.90 13.39
C LEU A 219 1.08 -7.65 13.29
N LEU A 220 0.70 -6.68 12.46
CA LEU A 220 1.32 -5.36 12.35
C LEU A 220 0.77 -4.39 13.43
N ASP A 221 0.78 -4.84 14.68
CA ASP A 221 0.22 -4.11 15.83
C ASP A 221 0.91 -2.76 16.11
N MET A 222 0.35 -1.96 17.01
CA MET A 222 0.94 -0.64 17.31
C MET A 222 2.26 -0.65 18.07
N ALA A 223 2.64 -1.75 18.71
CA ALA A 223 4.00 -1.83 19.24
C ALA A 223 5.00 -1.68 18.08
N HIS A 224 4.62 -2.05 16.86
CA HIS A 224 5.37 -1.81 15.62
C HIS A 224 5.11 -0.46 14.96
N ILE A 225 3.98 0.19 15.20
CA ILE A 225 3.69 1.54 14.68
C ILE A 225 4.41 2.61 15.52
N GLN A 226 4.36 2.51 16.85
CA GLN A 226 4.95 3.50 17.78
C GLN A 226 6.48 3.46 17.81
N ARG A 227 7.09 2.31 17.56
CA ARG A 227 8.55 2.13 17.64
C ARG A 227 9.30 2.65 16.41
N TYR A 228 8.62 2.97 15.31
CA TYR A 228 9.29 3.19 14.03
C TYR A 228 8.90 4.52 13.37
N PRO A 229 9.90 5.33 12.97
CA PRO A 229 9.66 6.60 12.29
C PRO A 229 9.33 6.33 10.82
N GLY A 230 8.10 6.61 10.41
CA GLY A 230 7.69 6.47 9.01
C GLY A 230 6.24 6.88 8.84
N ARG A 231 6.01 8.18 8.64
CA ARG A 231 4.66 8.76 8.47
C ARG A 231 3.83 7.95 7.46
N GLU A 232 4.38 7.69 6.28
CA GLU A 232 3.66 6.99 5.21
C GLU A 232 3.22 5.56 5.58
N PHE A 233 4.10 4.81 6.24
CA PHE A 233 3.79 3.46 6.71
C PHE A 233 2.60 3.45 7.67
N ARG A 234 2.61 4.34 8.66
CA ARG A 234 1.61 4.35 9.73
C ARG A 234 0.24 4.80 9.21
N GLU A 235 0.21 5.84 8.39
CA GLU A 235 -1.03 6.29 7.76
C GLU A 235 -1.59 5.17 6.85
N MET A 236 -0.77 4.52 6.01
CA MET A 236 -1.22 3.44 5.13
C MET A 236 -1.69 2.19 5.85
N LEU A 237 -1.01 1.82 6.94
CA LEU A 237 -1.40 0.70 7.77
C LEU A 237 -2.76 0.95 8.43
N LEU A 238 -2.97 2.12 9.04
CA LEU A 238 -4.24 2.47 9.68
C LEU A 238 -5.38 2.55 8.65
N MET A 239 -5.11 3.05 7.44
CA MET A 239 -6.07 2.99 6.32
C MET A 239 -6.48 1.56 5.98
N ALA A 240 -5.49 0.69 5.76
CA ALA A 240 -5.70 -0.71 5.43
C ALA A 240 -6.51 -1.42 6.52
N MET A 241 -6.18 -1.17 7.79
CA MET A 241 -6.93 -1.71 8.93
C MET A 241 -8.38 -1.22 8.97
N ALA A 242 -8.65 0.06 8.67
CA ALA A 242 -10.00 0.61 8.64
C ALA A 242 -10.87 -0.07 7.57
N GLU A 243 -10.34 -0.14 6.35
CA GLU A 243 -11.04 -0.72 5.20
C GLU A 243 -11.30 -2.22 5.38
N TRP A 244 -10.39 -2.93 6.03
CA TRP A 244 -10.52 -4.38 6.24
C TRP A 244 -11.18 -4.76 7.55
N GLY A 245 -11.56 -3.77 8.36
CA GLY A 245 -12.31 -3.96 9.60
C GLY A 245 -11.50 -4.68 10.69
N ALA A 246 -10.18 -4.47 10.74
CA ALA A 246 -9.32 -5.05 11.77
C ALA A 246 -9.66 -4.44 13.15
N ALA A 247 -10.34 -5.21 14.01
CA ALA A 247 -10.87 -4.73 15.30
C ALA A 247 -9.78 -4.22 16.26
N ASP A 248 -8.57 -4.77 16.19
CA ASP A 248 -7.47 -4.44 17.11
C ASP A 248 -6.97 -2.99 16.98
N ALA A 249 -7.21 -2.33 15.84
CA ALA A 249 -6.89 -0.90 15.66
C ALA A 249 -7.84 0.05 16.40
N GLU A 250 -9.04 -0.43 16.77
CA GLU A 250 -10.06 0.40 17.41
C GLU A 250 -9.73 0.75 18.85
N ALA A 251 -9.63 -0.26 19.72
CA ALA A 251 -9.29 -0.10 21.14
C ALA A 251 -8.02 0.74 21.31
N LEU A 252 -7.10 0.53 20.39
CA LEU A 252 -5.87 1.24 20.28
C LEU A 252 -6.04 2.73 19.94
N CYS A 253 -6.71 3.07 18.84
CA CYS A 253 -6.90 4.47 18.49
C CYS A 253 -7.70 5.18 19.58
N GLU A 254 -8.71 4.53 20.17
CA GLU A 254 -9.49 5.06 21.29
C GLU A 254 -8.64 5.36 22.53
N GLN A 255 -7.77 4.43 22.93
CA GLN A 255 -6.89 4.60 24.09
C GLN A 255 -5.84 5.70 23.86
N ASN A 256 -5.34 5.82 22.62
CA ASN A 256 -4.16 6.64 22.34
C ASN A 256 -4.44 8.02 21.75
N LEU A 257 -5.70 8.42 21.46
CA LEU A 257 -6.00 9.77 20.95
C LEU A 257 -5.37 10.90 21.79
N ARG A 258 -5.18 10.69 23.09
CA ARG A 258 -4.54 11.66 24.00
C ARG A 258 -3.02 11.61 23.97
N ASP A 259 -2.45 10.42 23.76
CA ASP A 259 -1.03 10.14 23.96
C ASP A 259 -0.23 10.15 22.66
N ILE A 260 -0.89 10.03 21.50
CA ILE A 260 -0.28 10.19 20.18
C ILE A 260 0.26 11.62 20.09
N LYS A 261 1.57 11.78 19.90
CA LYS A 261 2.26 13.07 19.78
C LYS A 261 2.31 13.59 18.35
N ASP A 262 2.46 12.67 17.39
CA ASP A 262 2.59 12.97 15.97
C ASP A 262 1.22 13.36 15.37
N GLU A 263 1.17 14.51 14.70
CA GLU A 263 -0.06 15.06 14.11
C GLU A 263 -0.67 14.12 13.07
N ALA A 264 0.16 13.48 12.25
CA ALA A 264 -0.29 12.59 11.21
C ALA A 264 -0.90 11.32 11.82
N ASP A 265 -0.23 10.70 12.78
CA ASP A 265 -0.76 9.51 13.45
C ASP A 265 -2.09 9.80 14.17
N LEU A 266 -2.21 11.00 14.76
CA LEU A 266 -3.45 11.44 15.40
C LEU A 266 -4.57 11.59 14.37
N GLY A 267 -4.29 12.25 13.24
CA GLY A 267 -5.20 12.36 12.11
C GLY A 267 -5.67 11.01 11.57
N ALA A 268 -4.78 10.03 11.44
CA ALA A 268 -5.13 8.65 11.02
C ALA A 268 -6.12 8.04 11.97
N CYS A 269 -5.80 8.05 13.27
CA CYS A 269 -6.66 7.42 14.25
C CYS A 269 -8.03 8.09 14.32
N MET A 270 -8.08 9.42 14.18
CA MET A 270 -9.36 10.14 14.11
C MET A 270 -10.20 9.69 12.90
N LEU A 271 -9.60 9.68 11.70
CA LEU A 271 -10.29 9.28 10.48
C LEU A 271 -10.70 7.80 10.53
N TYR A 272 -9.82 6.91 11.00
CA TYR A 272 -10.10 5.49 11.22
C TYR A 272 -11.36 5.32 12.09
N LEU A 273 -11.38 5.92 13.29
CA LEU A 273 -12.50 5.81 14.21
C LEU A 273 -13.79 6.38 13.61
N ALA A 274 -13.68 7.48 12.85
CA ALA A 274 -14.81 8.06 12.14
C ALA A 274 -15.41 7.13 11.09
N ARG A 275 -14.57 6.45 10.29
CA ARG A 275 -15.04 5.45 9.31
C ARG A 275 -15.70 4.25 9.97
N ARG A 276 -15.21 3.85 11.15
CA ARG A 276 -15.79 2.78 11.96
C ARG A 276 -17.08 3.22 12.68
N GLY A 277 -17.50 4.47 12.53
CA GLY A 277 -18.74 4.99 13.11
C GLY A 277 -18.69 5.15 14.64
N LYS A 278 -17.49 5.36 15.21
CA LYS A 278 -17.28 5.44 16.67
C LYS A 278 -17.70 6.79 17.24
N GLN A 279 -19.02 6.94 17.42
CA GLN A 279 -19.66 8.18 17.90
C GLN A 279 -19.16 8.63 19.29
N ASP A 280 -18.83 7.68 20.16
CA ASP A 280 -18.29 7.92 21.50
C ASP A 280 -16.90 8.57 21.48
N ALA A 281 -16.15 8.43 20.39
CA ALA A 281 -14.85 9.06 20.21
C ALA A 281 -14.92 10.57 19.90
N VAL A 282 -16.07 11.10 19.45
CA VAL A 282 -16.23 12.51 19.01
C VAL A 282 -15.72 13.51 20.05
N LYS A 283 -16.06 13.32 21.34
CA LYS A 283 -15.63 14.22 22.41
C LYS A 283 -14.12 14.22 22.61
N SER A 284 -13.47 13.07 22.43
CA SER A 284 -12.01 12.97 22.50
C SER A 284 -11.38 13.62 21.27
N MET A 285 -11.95 13.43 20.08
CA MET A 285 -11.49 14.08 18.84
C MET A 285 -11.57 15.61 18.95
N ILE A 286 -12.69 16.16 19.43
CA ILE A 286 -12.87 17.62 19.63
C ILE A 286 -11.75 18.22 20.50
N ARG A 287 -11.31 17.52 21.55
CA ARG A 287 -10.23 18.01 22.43
C ARG A 287 -8.86 18.01 21.76
N GLN A 288 -8.70 17.22 20.71
CA GLN A 288 -7.43 16.97 20.05
C GLN A 288 -7.37 17.58 18.64
N VAL A 289 -8.51 18.10 18.13
CA VAL A 289 -8.64 18.57 16.74
C VAL A 289 -7.61 19.63 16.38
N GLU A 290 -7.31 20.60 17.24
CA GLU A 290 -6.31 21.64 16.93
C GLU A 290 -4.89 21.08 16.70
N ARG A 291 -4.61 19.86 17.16
CA ARG A 291 -3.31 19.20 16.95
C ARG A 291 -3.22 18.46 15.61
N ALA A 292 -4.36 18.19 14.99
CA ALA A 292 -4.48 17.51 13.70
C ALA A 292 -5.73 18.06 12.98
N ARG A 293 -5.66 19.35 12.65
CA ARG A 293 -6.82 20.19 12.38
C ARG A 293 -7.69 19.69 11.24
N ASP A 294 -7.14 19.64 10.03
CA ASP A 294 -7.90 19.19 8.85
C ASP A 294 -8.43 17.75 9.00
N PRO A 295 -7.61 16.72 9.26
CA PRO A 295 -8.12 15.35 9.39
C PRO A 295 -9.08 15.19 10.57
N GLY A 296 -8.87 15.92 11.68
CA GLY A 296 -9.76 15.90 12.83
C GLY A 296 -11.10 16.56 12.55
N LEU A 297 -11.14 17.70 11.85
CA LEU A 297 -12.39 18.33 11.41
C LEU A 297 -13.17 17.39 10.51
N GLN A 298 -12.51 16.75 9.55
CA GLN A 298 -13.15 15.81 8.64
C GLN A 298 -13.68 14.57 9.39
N ALA A 299 -12.91 14.00 10.31
CA ALA A 299 -13.36 12.89 11.16
C ALA A 299 -14.60 13.25 11.99
N ILE A 300 -14.60 14.43 12.62
CA ILE A 300 -15.74 14.96 13.38
C ILE A 300 -16.96 15.16 12.46
N GLY A 301 -16.75 15.71 11.25
CA GLY A 301 -17.80 15.91 10.26
C GLY A 301 -18.43 14.60 9.77
N ILE A 302 -17.62 13.56 9.57
CA ILE A 302 -18.07 12.23 9.16
C ILE A 302 -18.92 11.56 10.22
N LEU A 303 -18.49 11.62 11.48
CA LEU A 303 -19.29 11.11 12.59
C LEU A 303 -20.59 11.92 12.73
N GLY A 304 -20.50 13.24 12.60
CA GLY A 304 -21.65 14.11 12.76
C GLY A 304 -22.28 13.97 14.16
N GLY A 305 -23.61 14.12 14.23
CA GLY A 305 -24.32 14.13 15.51
C GLY A 305 -24.25 15.46 16.25
N LYS A 306 -24.96 15.54 17.39
CA LYS A 306 -25.21 16.80 18.10
C LYS A 306 -23.92 17.48 18.56
N ASP A 307 -22.98 16.71 19.13
CA ASP A 307 -21.74 17.25 19.69
C ASP A 307 -20.79 17.74 18.58
N ALA A 308 -20.66 16.99 17.48
CA ALA A 308 -19.88 17.41 16.32
C ALA A 308 -20.45 18.68 15.68
N LEU A 309 -21.77 18.73 15.44
CA LEU A 309 -22.44 19.89 14.87
C LEU A 309 -22.29 21.13 15.76
N ALA A 310 -22.48 20.98 17.07
CA ALA A 310 -22.33 22.09 18.02
C ALA A 310 -20.90 22.63 18.01
N PHE A 311 -19.90 21.75 18.04
CA PHE A 311 -18.49 22.14 17.97
C PHE A 311 -18.14 22.86 16.66
N LEU A 312 -18.45 22.24 15.52
CA LEU A 312 -18.13 22.80 14.20
C LEU A 312 -18.87 24.11 13.94
N THR A 313 -20.11 24.25 14.42
CA THR A 313 -20.86 25.52 14.36
C THR A 313 -20.21 26.59 15.22
N GLY A 314 -19.80 26.24 16.44
CA GLY A 314 -19.07 27.15 17.33
C GLY A 314 -17.75 27.64 16.71
N LEU A 315 -17.00 26.76 16.06
CA LEU A 315 -15.81 27.14 15.29
C LEU A 315 -16.16 28.09 14.13
N ARG A 316 -17.25 27.81 13.40
CA ARG A 316 -17.70 28.69 12.31
C ARG A 316 -17.98 30.11 12.80
N ASP A 317 -18.66 30.24 13.93
CA ASP A 317 -19.01 31.53 14.51
C ASP A 317 -17.79 32.31 15.01
N GLN A 318 -16.70 31.61 15.38
CA GLN A 318 -15.46 32.22 15.86
C GLN A 318 -14.50 32.64 14.75
N GLU A 319 -14.38 31.82 13.69
CA GLU A 319 -13.30 31.96 12.71
C GLU A 319 -13.71 32.74 11.45
N GLY A 320 -15.01 32.87 11.20
CA GLY A 320 -15.55 33.56 10.04
C GLY A 320 -15.56 32.72 8.76
N GLU A 321 -15.59 33.40 7.61
CA GLU A 321 -15.83 32.80 6.29
C GLU A 321 -14.60 32.88 5.37
N GLY A 322 -14.45 31.92 4.46
CA GLY A 322 -13.48 32.00 3.36
C GLY A 322 -12.72 30.69 3.09
N PRO A 323 -11.80 30.71 2.11
CA PRO A 323 -11.11 29.50 1.63
C PRO A 323 -10.25 28.82 2.71
N ALA A 324 -9.71 29.58 3.67
CA ALA A 324 -8.93 29.04 4.79
C ALA A 324 -9.73 28.11 5.72
N TYR A 325 -11.07 28.20 5.69
CA TYR A 325 -11.97 27.43 6.54
C TYR A 325 -12.75 26.36 5.77
N MET A 326 -12.36 26.08 4.53
CA MET A 326 -13.07 25.12 3.67
C MET A 326 -13.16 23.72 4.30
N ALA A 327 -12.13 23.24 4.98
CA ALA A 327 -12.17 21.93 5.64
C ALA A 327 -13.27 21.87 6.73
N ARG A 328 -13.42 22.92 7.54
CA ARG A 328 -14.50 23.05 8.53
C ARG A 328 -15.87 23.09 7.86
N ASP A 329 -16.04 23.88 6.81
CA ASP A 329 -17.32 24.04 6.14
C ASP A 329 -17.76 22.74 5.42
N VAL A 330 -16.81 22.04 4.80
CA VAL A 330 -17.03 20.68 4.26
C VAL A 330 -17.40 19.69 5.37
N ALA A 331 -16.72 19.73 6.51
CA ALA A 331 -17.07 18.90 7.66
C ALA A 331 -18.48 19.18 8.18
N LEU A 332 -18.90 20.45 8.24
CA LEU A 332 -20.27 20.85 8.59
C LEU A 332 -21.29 20.31 7.59
N VAL A 333 -21.01 20.41 6.30
CA VAL A 333 -21.86 19.83 5.24
C VAL A 333 -21.98 18.32 5.41
N ASN A 334 -20.87 17.63 5.68
CA ASN A 334 -20.86 16.19 5.96
C ASN A 334 -21.69 15.83 7.19
N ALA A 335 -21.65 16.66 8.23
CA ALA A 335 -22.46 16.51 9.44
C ALA A 335 -23.95 16.87 9.21
N GLY A 336 -24.32 17.39 8.04
CA GLY A 336 -25.70 17.68 7.65
C GLY A 336 -26.13 19.15 7.73
N ASP A 337 -25.21 20.09 7.96
CA ASP A 337 -25.54 21.53 7.95
C ASP A 337 -25.73 22.06 6.52
N LYS A 338 -27.00 22.32 6.17
CA LYS A 338 -27.39 22.88 4.87
C LYS A 338 -26.94 24.34 4.67
N LYS A 339 -26.73 25.10 5.75
CA LYS A 339 -26.25 26.49 5.67
C LYS A 339 -24.79 26.48 5.22
N ALA A 340 -23.97 25.61 5.82
CA ALA A 340 -22.56 25.47 5.47
C ALA A 340 -22.33 25.19 3.97
N TRP A 341 -23.24 24.46 3.32
CA TRP A 341 -23.15 24.25 1.87
C TRP A 341 -23.19 25.55 1.07
N LYS A 342 -24.01 26.53 1.48
CA LYS A 342 -24.06 27.83 0.80
C LYS A 342 -22.72 28.57 0.93
N ASP A 343 -22.05 28.42 2.06
CA ASP A 343 -20.75 29.05 2.33
C ASP A 343 -19.64 28.38 1.49
N VAL A 344 -19.70 27.04 1.35
CA VAL A 344 -18.86 26.27 0.42
C VAL A 344 -19.07 26.75 -1.03
N GLU A 345 -20.33 26.84 -1.49
CA GLU A 345 -20.65 27.32 -2.84
C GLU A 345 -20.17 28.76 -3.05
N ALA A 346 -20.41 29.66 -2.09
CA ALA A 346 -19.98 31.05 -2.16
C ALA A 346 -18.46 31.15 -2.27
N THR A 347 -17.73 30.34 -1.49
CA THR A 347 -16.26 30.27 -1.53
C THR A 347 -15.76 29.78 -2.89
N LEU A 348 -16.36 28.71 -3.42
CA LEU A 348 -15.99 28.16 -4.73
C LEU A 348 -16.37 29.08 -5.90
N ASN A 349 -17.40 29.91 -5.74
CA ASN A 349 -17.84 30.89 -6.73
C ASN A 349 -17.11 32.24 -6.67
N ARG A 350 -16.41 32.53 -5.57
CA ARG A 350 -15.73 33.83 -5.36
C ARG A 350 -14.69 34.10 -6.44
N ASN A 351 -14.03 33.05 -6.92
CA ASN A 351 -13.05 33.11 -7.99
C ASN A 351 -13.56 32.32 -9.21
N ALA A 352 -13.30 32.82 -10.42
CA ALA A 352 -13.57 32.07 -11.65
C ALA A 352 -12.84 30.70 -11.64
N ARG A 353 -11.68 30.66 -10.98
CA ARG A 353 -10.88 29.47 -10.73
C ARG A 353 -10.69 29.31 -9.22
N PRO A 354 -11.41 28.40 -8.55
CA PRO A 354 -11.15 28.11 -7.15
C PRO A 354 -9.76 27.50 -6.99
N ASP A 355 -9.18 27.67 -5.81
CA ASP A 355 -7.92 27.02 -5.44
C ASP A 355 -8.07 25.49 -5.50
N ARG A 356 -7.02 24.78 -5.93
CA ARG A 356 -7.06 23.32 -6.10
C ARG A 356 -7.28 22.59 -4.78
N GLN A 357 -6.65 23.03 -3.70
CA GLN A 357 -6.82 22.44 -2.37
C GLN A 357 -8.25 22.65 -1.89
N VAL A 358 -8.79 23.86 -2.09
CA VAL A 358 -10.18 24.19 -1.76
C VAL A 358 -11.16 23.29 -2.51
N LEU A 359 -10.94 23.06 -3.81
CA LEU A 359 -11.79 22.17 -4.59
C LEU A 359 -11.66 20.70 -4.16
N ALA A 360 -10.43 20.24 -3.89
CA ALA A 360 -10.15 18.86 -3.47
C ALA A 360 -10.85 18.48 -2.15
N GLN A 361 -11.12 19.45 -1.27
CA GLN A 361 -11.88 19.19 -0.04
C GLN A 361 -13.28 18.63 -0.32
N LEU A 362 -13.88 18.89 -1.49
CA LEU A 362 -15.18 18.31 -1.83
C LEU A 362 -15.17 16.78 -1.92
N GLY A 363 -14.02 16.15 -2.18
CA GLY A 363 -13.90 14.68 -2.21
C GLY A 363 -14.28 14.01 -0.89
N TYR A 364 -14.09 14.71 0.23
CA TYR A 364 -14.49 14.26 1.57
C TYR A 364 -16.01 14.10 1.72
N LEU A 365 -16.81 14.71 0.85
CA LEU A 365 -18.27 14.59 0.90
C LEU A 365 -18.79 13.20 0.51
N SER A 366 -17.93 12.29 0.03
CA SER A 366 -18.32 10.95 -0.37
C SER A 366 -18.92 10.12 0.79
N THR A 367 -18.59 10.48 2.03
CA THR A 367 -19.11 9.84 3.25
C THR A 367 -20.55 10.21 3.57
N ASN A 368 -21.09 11.26 2.94
CA ASN A 368 -22.49 11.67 3.06
C ASN A 368 -23.14 11.69 1.66
N PRO A 369 -23.98 10.69 1.31
CA PRO A 369 -24.58 10.57 -0.02
C PRO A 369 -25.40 11.80 -0.46
N ALA A 370 -26.05 12.50 0.47
CA ALA A 370 -26.84 13.68 0.15
C ALA A 370 -25.92 14.86 -0.22
N ALA A 371 -24.86 15.08 0.57
CA ALA A 371 -23.86 16.09 0.29
C ALA A 371 -23.07 15.79 -0.99
N ALA A 372 -22.66 14.53 -1.20
CA ALA A 372 -22.01 14.07 -2.42
C ALA A 372 -22.84 14.41 -3.67
N LYS A 373 -24.14 14.08 -3.65
CA LYS A 373 -25.05 14.41 -4.76
C LYS A 373 -25.14 15.91 -5.03
N GLN A 374 -25.13 16.71 -3.97
CA GLN A 374 -25.18 18.16 -4.09
C GLN A 374 -23.89 18.73 -4.69
N ALA A 375 -22.74 18.25 -4.25
CA ALA A 375 -21.44 18.60 -4.82
C ALA A 375 -21.29 18.16 -6.27
N VAL A 376 -21.74 16.96 -6.63
CA VAL A 376 -21.78 16.50 -8.02
C VAL A 376 -22.58 17.46 -8.90
N LYS A 377 -23.78 17.85 -8.47
CA LYS A 377 -24.62 18.80 -9.22
C LYS A 377 -23.93 20.15 -9.41
N PHE A 378 -23.28 20.66 -8.36
CA PHE A 378 -22.49 21.89 -8.44
C PHE A 378 -21.36 21.78 -9.48
N LEU A 379 -20.56 20.72 -9.41
CA LEU A 379 -19.43 20.49 -10.31
C LEU A 379 -19.88 20.31 -11.76
N GLN A 380 -20.99 19.62 -12.00
CA GLN A 380 -21.60 19.51 -13.33
C GLN A 380 -22.00 20.89 -13.89
N GLY A 381 -22.53 21.78 -13.04
CA GLY A 381 -22.85 23.16 -13.42
C GLY A 381 -21.64 23.99 -13.82
N LYS A 382 -20.44 23.66 -13.31
CA LYS A 382 -19.17 24.34 -13.62
C LYS A 382 -18.40 23.71 -14.77
N ALA A 383 -18.68 22.45 -15.11
CA ALA A 383 -17.91 21.65 -16.05
C ALA A 383 -17.65 22.37 -17.39
N LYS A 384 -18.68 22.93 -18.04
CA LYS A 384 -18.53 23.60 -19.34
C LYS A 384 -17.63 24.84 -19.28
N ALA A 385 -17.75 25.64 -18.23
CA ALA A 385 -16.95 26.85 -18.06
C ALA A 385 -15.48 26.48 -17.85
N TRP A 386 -15.21 25.57 -16.91
CA TRP A 386 -13.85 25.12 -16.63
C TRP A 386 -13.23 24.36 -17.81
N GLN A 387 -13.99 23.56 -18.56
CA GLN A 387 -13.46 22.88 -19.75
C GLN A 387 -12.91 23.87 -20.79
N LYS A 388 -13.54 25.04 -20.94
CA LYS A 388 -13.12 26.08 -21.87
C LYS A 388 -11.95 26.91 -21.31
N GLU A 389 -11.98 27.22 -20.01
CA GLU A 389 -11.09 28.20 -19.41
C GLU A 389 -9.83 27.59 -18.78
N ASN A 390 -9.91 26.36 -18.28
CA ASN A 390 -8.84 25.68 -17.57
C ASN A 390 -9.08 24.16 -17.53
N LEU A 391 -8.47 23.44 -18.47
CA LEU A 391 -8.64 22.01 -18.64
C LEU A 391 -8.24 21.19 -17.40
N GLU A 392 -7.24 21.65 -16.66
CA GLU A 392 -6.81 20.99 -15.43
C GLU A 392 -7.86 21.10 -14.32
N MET A 393 -8.48 22.28 -14.14
CA MET A 393 -9.58 22.45 -13.19
C MET A 393 -10.80 21.62 -13.58
N TYR A 394 -11.09 21.54 -14.87
CA TYR A 394 -12.08 20.61 -15.38
C TYR A 394 -11.71 19.16 -15.04
N GLY A 395 -10.46 18.75 -15.25
CA GLY A 395 -9.99 17.40 -14.91
C GLY A 395 -10.11 17.09 -13.42
N LEU A 396 -9.69 17.99 -12.54
CA LEU A 396 -9.86 17.86 -11.09
C LEU A 396 -11.34 17.74 -10.72
N SER A 397 -12.22 18.54 -11.33
CA SER A 397 -13.67 18.47 -11.08
C SER A 397 -14.28 17.13 -11.49
N VAL A 398 -13.83 16.57 -12.61
CA VAL A 398 -14.28 15.27 -13.13
C VAL A 398 -13.78 14.14 -12.22
N ALA A 399 -12.53 14.21 -11.76
CA ALA A 399 -11.99 13.24 -10.82
C ALA A 399 -12.75 13.26 -9.48
N ILE A 400 -13.01 14.45 -8.92
CA ILE A 400 -13.79 14.59 -7.67
C ILE A 400 -15.22 14.07 -7.85
N ARG A 401 -15.89 14.39 -8.96
CA ARG A 401 -17.21 13.81 -9.27
C ARG A 401 -17.17 12.28 -9.23
N THR A 402 -16.12 11.68 -9.79
CA THR A 402 -15.94 10.22 -9.79
C THR A 402 -15.72 9.68 -8.37
N GLN A 403 -14.94 10.36 -7.53
CA GLN A 403 -14.77 10.03 -6.10
C GLN A 403 -16.09 10.08 -5.33
N LEU A 404 -16.96 11.03 -5.68
CA LEU A 404 -18.30 11.20 -5.12
C LEU A 404 -19.34 10.20 -5.67
N GLY A 405 -18.93 9.28 -6.54
CA GLY A 405 -19.81 8.23 -7.09
C GLY A 405 -20.59 8.64 -8.35
N ASP A 406 -20.23 9.74 -9.01
CA ASP A 406 -20.83 10.11 -10.30
C ASP A 406 -20.27 9.24 -11.44
N ALA A 407 -20.95 8.13 -11.73
CA ALA A 407 -20.57 7.23 -12.81
C ALA A 407 -20.54 7.92 -14.19
N SER A 408 -21.28 9.01 -14.39
CA SER A 408 -21.27 9.75 -15.66
C SER A 408 -19.96 10.51 -15.92
N ALA A 409 -19.13 10.70 -14.88
CA ALA A 409 -17.82 11.34 -15.00
C ALA A 409 -16.72 10.38 -15.50
N ILE A 410 -16.93 9.06 -15.42
CA ILE A 410 -15.93 8.04 -15.78
C ILE A 410 -15.43 8.18 -17.23
N PRO A 411 -16.29 8.36 -18.25
CA PRO A 411 -15.80 8.52 -19.63
C PRO A 411 -14.91 9.75 -19.81
N ASP A 412 -15.19 10.83 -19.08
CA ASP A 412 -14.35 12.03 -19.11
C ASP A 412 -13.01 11.79 -18.39
N VAL A 413 -12.99 11.07 -17.25
CA VAL A 413 -11.72 10.67 -16.60
C VAL A 413 -10.83 9.91 -17.58
N ILE A 414 -11.39 8.90 -18.26
CA ILE A 414 -10.65 8.08 -19.24
C ILE A 414 -10.09 8.96 -20.35
N ARG A 415 -10.93 9.78 -20.98
CA ARG A 415 -10.52 10.71 -22.04
C ARG A 415 -9.44 11.68 -21.59
N LEU A 416 -9.48 12.14 -20.35
CA LEU A 416 -8.50 13.07 -19.81
C LEU A 416 -7.17 12.38 -19.51
N LEU A 417 -7.17 11.13 -19.05
CA LEU A 417 -5.97 10.30 -18.87
C LEU A 417 -5.28 9.95 -20.19
N GLU A 418 -6.05 9.79 -21.27
CA GLU A 418 -5.54 9.53 -22.62
C GLU A 418 -5.15 10.82 -23.37
N GLY A 419 -5.53 11.97 -22.82
CA GLY A 419 -5.33 13.27 -23.45
C GLY A 419 -3.86 13.70 -23.51
N PRO A 420 -3.49 14.60 -24.44
CA PRO A 420 -2.10 15.04 -24.60
C PRO A 420 -1.63 16.00 -23.49
N ASP A 421 -2.54 16.66 -22.76
CA ASP A 421 -2.20 17.62 -21.70
C ASP A 421 -1.69 16.93 -20.43
N GLU A 422 -0.38 17.00 -20.21
CA GLU A 422 0.31 16.36 -19.10
C GLU A 422 -0.20 16.82 -17.74
N SER A 423 -0.37 18.13 -17.54
CA SER A 423 -0.83 18.68 -16.26
C SER A 423 -2.19 18.12 -15.87
N THR A 424 -3.10 18.03 -16.83
CA THR A 424 -4.43 17.45 -16.63
C THR A 424 -4.34 15.94 -16.36
N ARG A 425 -3.58 15.18 -17.15
CA ARG A 425 -3.40 13.73 -16.92
C ARG A 425 -2.90 13.45 -15.51
N VAL A 426 -1.85 14.16 -15.09
CA VAL A 426 -1.22 14.01 -13.77
C VAL A 426 -2.20 14.38 -12.66
N THR A 427 -2.90 15.50 -12.79
CA THR A 427 -3.90 15.92 -11.79
C THR A 427 -5.05 14.91 -11.68
N VAL A 428 -5.56 14.40 -12.80
CA VAL A 428 -6.60 13.36 -12.81
C VAL A 428 -6.10 12.06 -12.21
N GLY A 429 -4.92 11.59 -12.61
CA GLY A 429 -4.31 10.35 -12.11
C GLY A 429 -4.07 10.38 -10.60
N LYS A 430 -3.48 11.48 -10.11
CA LYS A 430 -3.31 11.73 -8.67
C LYS A 430 -4.66 11.72 -7.96
N ALA A 431 -5.64 12.43 -8.51
CA ALA A 431 -6.93 12.53 -7.88
C ALA A 431 -7.62 11.16 -7.76
N ILE A 432 -7.76 10.39 -8.84
CA ILE A 432 -8.48 9.10 -8.79
C ILE A 432 -7.70 8.00 -8.06
N GLY A 433 -6.36 8.06 -8.06
CA GLY A 433 -5.47 7.15 -7.36
C GLY A 433 -5.27 7.50 -5.89
N GLY A 434 -5.76 8.66 -5.46
CA GLY A 434 -5.61 9.18 -4.11
C GLY A 434 -4.19 9.60 -3.74
N ASP A 435 -3.40 10.11 -4.68
CA ASP A 435 -2.01 10.56 -4.47
C ASP A 435 -1.92 12.11 -4.49
N PHE A 436 -2.48 12.77 -3.46
CA PHE A 436 -2.32 14.23 -3.27
C PHE A 436 -1.13 14.60 -2.37
N GLY A 437 -0.14 13.71 -2.19
CA GLY A 437 1.04 14.00 -1.38
C GLY A 437 0.80 14.04 0.14
N ASN A 438 -0.37 13.60 0.59
CA ASN A 438 -0.65 13.20 1.97
C ASN A 438 -1.44 11.89 1.94
N VAL A 439 -1.24 11.03 2.93
CA VAL A 439 -1.66 9.62 2.80
C VAL A 439 -3.19 9.49 3.03
N TRP A 440 -3.83 10.46 3.67
CA TRP A 440 -5.31 10.54 3.79
C TRP A 440 -6.04 10.56 2.46
N SER A 441 -5.42 11.20 1.47
CA SER A 441 -6.02 11.29 0.15
C SER A 441 -6.08 9.94 -0.59
N SER A 442 -5.35 8.94 -0.10
CA SER A 442 -5.33 7.56 -0.62
C SER A 442 -6.44 6.66 -0.08
N MET A 443 -7.30 7.11 0.83
CA MET A 443 -8.43 6.27 1.31
C MET A 443 -9.57 6.20 0.28
N PRO A 444 -10.23 5.05 0.07
CA PRO A 444 -11.50 4.94 -0.68
C PRO A 444 -12.51 5.95 -0.15
N GLY A 445 -13.07 6.84 -0.95
CA GLY A 445 -13.98 7.88 -0.43
C GLY A 445 -13.32 9.10 0.27
N PHE A 446 -11.99 9.16 0.29
CA PHE A 446 -11.24 10.40 0.55
C PHE A 446 -10.31 10.76 -0.60
N GLY A 447 -10.59 10.25 -1.79
CA GLY A 447 -9.78 10.49 -2.98
C GLY A 447 -9.67 9.27 -3.88
N LEU A 448 -9.70 8.06 -3.33
CA LEU A 448 -9.56 6.86 -4.14
C LEU A 448 -10.89 6.42 -4.77
N VAL A 449 -10.86 6.18 -6.08
CA VAL A 449 -11.98 5.69 -6.88
C VAL A 449 -11.92 4.17 -7.01
N ALA A 450 -13.00 3.48 -6.65
CA ALA A 450 -13.15 2.05 -6.85
C ALA A 450 -13.98 1.75 -8.12
N GLU A 451 -13.38 1.99 -9.29
CA GLU A 451 -14.03 1.80 -10.60
C GLU A 451 -13.16 0.96 -11.55
N LYS A 452 -13.70 -0.19 -11.98
CA LYS A 452 -12.98 -1.16 -12.83
C LYS A 452 -12.68 -0.59 -14.21
N ALA A 453 -13.56 0.25 -14.76
CA ALA A 453 -13.37 0.87 -16.07
C ALA A 453 -12.12 1.77 -16.17
N LEU A 454 -11.59 2.24 -15.02
CA LEU A 454 -10.39 3.08 -14.99
C LEU A 454 -9.08 2.28 -15.10
N ILE A 455 -9.10 0.97 -14.84
CA ILE A 455 -7.89 0.12 -14.83
C ILE A 455 -7.20 0.11 -16.21
N PRO A 456 -7.90 -0.11 -17.35
CA PRO A 456 -7.26 -0.07 -18.66
C PRO A 456 -6.66 1.29 -19.00
N ALA A 457 -7.39 2.38 -18.70
CA ALA A 457 -6.96 3.75 -18.99
C ALA A 457 -5.73 4.16 -18.17
N LEU A 458 -5.70 3.83 -16.87
CA LEU A 458 -4.53 4.05 -16.01
C LEU A 458 -3.31 3.25 -16.47
N ALA A 459 -3.52 2.02 -16.92
CA ALA A 459 -2.45 1.18 -17.44
C ALA A 459 -1.92 1.68 -18.79
N GLU A 460 -2.77 2.27 -19.64
CA GLU A 460 -2.35 2.94 -20.86
C GLU A 460 -1.59 4.24 -20.57
N ALA A 461 -2.12 5.09 -19.67
CA ALA A 461 -1.43 6.30 -19.21
C ALA A 461 -0.05 5.96 -18.63
N HIS A 462 0.05 4.90 -17.81
CA HIS A 462 1.32 4.37 -17.31
C HIS A 462 2.27 3.97 -18.45
N SER A 463 1.80 3.16 -19.40
CA SER A 463 2.65 2.61 -20.48
C SER A 463 3.16 3.71 -21.42
N ASN A 464 2.36 4.74 -21.65
CA ASN A 464 2.66 5.83 -22.57
C ASN A 464 3.41 7.01 -21.92
N GLU A 465 3.52 7.05 -20.59
CA GLU A 465 4.14 8.17 -19.89
C GLU A 465 5.67 8.10 -19.97
N ALA A 466 6.29 9.13 -20.54
CA ALA A 466 7.73 9.23 -20.71
C ALA A 466 8.43 9.68 -19.43
N ASN A 467 7.76 10.51 -18.62
CA ASN A 467 8.29 10.98 -17.35
C ASN A 467 8.24 9.86 -16.29
N LYS A 468 9.41 9.45 -15.79
CA LYS A 468 9.54 8.37 -14.80
C LYS A 468 8.68 8.61 -13.55
N GLY A 469 8.68 9.83 -13.00
CA GLY A 469 7.92 10.15 -11.79
C GLY A 469 6.40 10.11 -12.02
N HIS A 470 5.94 10.56 -13.19
CA HIS A 470 4.53 10.47 -13.56
C HIS A 470 4.10 9.03 -13.83
N ARG A 471 4.96 8.24 -14.48
CA ARG A 471 4.73 6.81 -14.69
C ARG A 471 4.57 6.07 -13.37
N GLU A 472 5.47 6.31 -12.41
CA GLU A 472 5.38 5.74 -11.06
C GLU A 472 4.07 6.10 -10.35
N MET A 473 3.66 7.37 -10.47
CA MET A 473 2.38 7.86 -9.94
C MET A 473 1.18 7.14 -10.58
N PHE A 474 1.16 6.99 -11.92
CA PHE A 474 0.10 6.22 -12.58
C PHE A 474 0.11 4.75 -12.17
N GLY A 475 1.29 4.18 -11.92
CA GLY A 475 1.45 2.82 -11.40
C GLY A 475 0.82 2.67 -10.02
N ARG A 476 1.07 3.62 -9.11
CA ARG A 476 0.40 3.66 -7.79
C ARG A 476 -1.10 3.80 -7.93
N ALA A 477 -1.57 4.76 -8.73
CA ALA A 477 -2.99 4.98 -8.97
C ALA A 477 -3.68 3.71 -9.49
N LEU A 478 -3.05 3.02 -10.45
CA LEU A 478 -3.53 1.76 -11.01
C LEU A 478 -3.67 0.66 -9.94
N VAL A 479 -2.64 0.47 -9.10
CA VAL A 479 -2.67 -0.52 -8.01
C VAL A 479 -3.75 -0.16 -6.99
N ASN A 480 -3.83 1.10 -6.58
CA ASN A 480 -4.83 1.57 -5.62
C ASN A 480 -6.26 1.38 -6.13
N VAL A 481 -6.55 1.76 -7.37
CA VAL A 481 -7.88 1.60 -7.98
C VAL A 481 -8.23 0.12 -8.07
N ARG A 482 -7.29 -0.74 -8.49
CA ARG A 482 -7.51 -2.19 -8.53
C ARG A 482 -7.80 -2.76 -7.13
N ALA A 483 -7.02 -2.38 -6.13
CA ALA A 483 -7.24 -2.78 -4.75
C ALA A 483 -8.64 -2.38 -4.30
N ALA A 484 -9.02 -1.10 -4.49
CA ALA A 484 -10.32 -0.58 -4.09
C ALA A 484 -11.51 -1.26 -4.81
N VAL A 485 -11.36 -1.62 -6.09
CA VAL A 485 -12.34 -2.42 -6.83
C VAL A 485 -12.51 -3.80 -6.19
N ALA A 486 -11.42 -4.46 -5.78
CA ALA A 486 -11.47 -5.75 -5.10
C ALA A 486 -12.15 -5.65 -3.72
N LEU A 487 -12.02 -4.52 -3.03
CA LEU A 487 -12.68 -4.26 -1.75
C LEU A 487 -14.20 -4.13 -1.88
N ARG A 488 -14.68 -3.36 -2.86
CA ARG A 488 -16.12 -3.13 -3.07
C ARG A 488 -16.88 -4.34 -3.63
N GLY A 489 -16.18 -5.33 -4.16
CA GLY A 489 -16.78 -6.54 -4.71
C GLY A 489 -17.26 -7.56 -3.67
N LYS A 490 -17.13 -7.25 -2.38
CA LYS A 490 -17.69 -8.00 -1.24
C LYS A 490 -18.92 -7.29 -0.71
#